data_AF-A0A967J3Z5-F1
#
_entry.id   AF-A0A967J3Z5-F1
#
_cell.length_a   1.000
_cell.length_b   1.000
_cell.length_c   1.000
_cell.angle_alpha   90.00
_cell.angle_beta   90.00
_cell.angle_gamma   90.00
#
_symmetry.space_group_name_H-M   'P 1'
#
loop_
_entity.id
_entity.type
_entity.pdbx_description
1 polymer ?
#
loop_
_entity_poly.entity_id
_entity_poly.type
_entity_poly.pdbx_seq_one_letter_code
_entity_poly.pdbx_strand_id
1 'polypeptide(L)' 'EAILEIAFGPVPMVAAVHGVLTGGSLGLVLACDRVVLAAETTIRSWYATVGFAPDGGWTALLPGVIGRRRA' A
#
# COMPACT_ATOMS: atom_id res chain seq x y z
N GLU A 1 4.13 7.32 11.80
CA GLU A 1 4.89 6.27 12.52
C GLU A 1 4.41 4.87 12.19
N ALA A 2 3.11 4.56 12.26
CA ALA A 2 2.59 3.21 12.00
C ALA A 2 3.16 2.49 10.75
N ILE A 3 3.28 3.17 9.61
CA ILE A 3 3.87 2.58 8.39
C ILE A 3 5.34 2.17 8.59
N LEU A 4 6.12 2.97 9.32
CA LEU A 4 7.52 2.66 9.62
C LEU A 4 7.62 1.51 10.62
N GLU A 5 6.72 1.46 11.60
CA GLU A 5 6.64 0.34 12.55
C GLU A 5 6.28 -0.97 11.85
N ILE A 6 5.38 -0.93 10.86
CA ILE A 6 5.06 -2.10 10.03
C ILE A 6 6.28 -2.49 9.17
N ALA A 7 6.94 -1.53 8.53
CA ALA A 7 8.03 -1.80 7.59
C ALA A 7 9.33 -2.26 8.26
N PHE A 8 9.60 -1.80 9.48
CA PHE A 8 10.88 -2.03 10.18
C PHE A 8 10.70 -2.72 11.53
N GLY A 9 9.49 -3.22 11.81
CA GLY A 9 9.20 -3.96 13.03
C GLY A 9 9.99 -5.26 13.14
N PRO A 10 10.20 -5.78 14.37
CA PRO A 10 10.98 -6.99 14.58
C PRO A 10 10.24 -8.28 14.22
N VAL A 11 8.94 -8.21 13.91
CA VAL A 11 8.09 -9.36 13.62
C VAL A 11 7.56 -9.24 12.19
N PRO A 12 7.58 -10.33 11.39
CA PRO A 12 7.03 -10.32 10.04
C PRO A 12 5.54 -9.96 10.02
N MET A 13 5.16 -9.06 9.12
CA MET A 13 3.80 -8.57 8.96
C MET A 13 3.17 -9.12 7.68
N VAL A 14 1.98 -9.72 7.81
CA VAL A 14 1.21 -10.26 6.68
C VAL A 14 -0.15 -9.58 6.61
N ALA A 15 -0.48 -9.01 5.46
CA ALA A 15 -1.79 -8.41 5.20
C ALA A 15 -2.69 -9.37 4.39
N ALA A 16 -3.91 -9.59 4.87
CA ALA A 16 -4.99 -10.23 4.11
C ALA A 16 -6.03 -9.17 3.76
N VAL A 17 -6.23 -8.89 2.47
CA VAL A 17 -7.04 -7.75 2.00
C VAL A 17 -8.25 -8.24 1.21
N HIS A 18 -9.42 -7.76 1.62
CA HIS A 18 -10.70 -8.01 0.98
C HIS A 18 -11.35 -6.68 0.58
N GLY A 19 -12.02 -6.64 -0.58
CA GLY A 19 -12.77 -5.48 -1.03
C GLY A 19 -11.91 -4.41 -1.73
N VAL A 20 -12.07 -3.14 -1.36
CA VAL A 20 -11.41 -2.03 -2.06
C VAL A 20 -10.20 -1.53 -1.27
N LEU A 21 -9.02 -1.64 -1.86
CA LEU A 21 -7.78 -1.06 -1.35
C LEU A 21 -7.54 0.32 -1.98
N THR A 22 -7.65 1.38 -1.18
CA THR A 22 -7.59 2.76 -1.70
C THR A 22 -6.95 3.78 -0.76
N GLY A 23 -6.45 4.87 -1.34
CA GLY A 23 -5.89 5.97 -0.58
C GLY A 23 -4.64 5.58 0.20
N GLY A 24 -4.49 6.15 1.40
CA GLY A 24 -3.36 5.90 2.30
C GLY A 24 -3.23 4.47 2.81
N SER A 25 -4.29 3.65 2.70
CA SER A 25 -4.22 2.23 3.05
C SER A 25 -3.25 1.44 2.16
N LEU A 26 -2.95 1.94 0.96
CA LEU A 26 -1.85 1.42 0.13
C LEU A 26 -0.52 1.41 0.88
N GLY A 27 -0.26 2.45 1.69
CA GLY A 27 0.96 2.56 2.49
C GLY A 27 1.08 1.46 3.53
N LEU A 28 -0.03 1.17 4.22
CA LEU A 28 -0.10 0.11 5.23
C LEU A 28 0.15 -1.27 4.61
N VAL A 29 -0.49 -1.55 3.48
CA VAL A 29 -0.39 -2.84 2.79
C VAL A 29 0.98 -3.03 2.15
N LEU A 30 1.53 -2.00 1.51
CA LEU A 30 2.84 -2.07 0.86
C LEU A 30 4.01 -2.12 1.86
N ALA A 31 3.79 -1.74 3.12
CA ALA A 31 4.78 -1.87 4.18
C ALA A 31 4.88 -3.30 4.74
N CYS A 32 3.88 -4.15 4.54
CA CYS A 32 3.92 -5.54 4.99
C CYS A 32 4.87 -6.40 4.15
N ASP A 33 5.49 -7.42 4.75
CA ASP A 33 6.39 -8.36 4.08
C ASP A 33 5.68 -9.21 3.03
N ARG A 34 4.42 -9.57 3.31
CA ARG A 34 3.56 -10.37 2.43
C ARG A 34 2.14 -9.84 2.43
N VAL A 35 1.53 -9.90 1.26
CA VAL A 35 0.15 -9.47 1.04
C VAL A 35 -0.59 -10.55 0.27
N VAL A 36 -1.75 -10.96 0.79
CA VAL A 36 -2.69 -11.85 0.13
C VAL A 36 -3.95 -11.05 -0.17
N LEU A 37 -4.35 -11.03 -1.44
CA LEU A 37 -5.54 -10.33 -1.90
C LEU A 37 -6.62 -11.36 -2.22
N ALA A 38 -7.85 -11.12 -1.77
CA ALA A 38 -9.01 -11.84 -2.29
C ALA A 38 -9.16 -11.60 -3.80
N ALA A 39 -9.78 -12.55 -4.51
CA ALA A 39 -9.86 -12.51 -5.98
C ALA A 39 -10.68 -11.30 -6.49
N GLU A 40 -11.65 -10.86 -5.70
CA GLU A 40 -12.52 -9.72 -5.93
C GLU A 40 -11.91 -8.37 -5.50
N THR A 41 -10.72 -8.38 -4.91
CA THR A 41 -10.10 -7.16 -4.38
C THR A 41 -9.69 -6.22 -5.52
N THR A 42 -10.06 -4.94 -5.40
CA THR A 42 -9.66 -3.90 -6.35
C THR A 42 -8.73 -2.88 -5.69
N ILE A 43 -7.72 -2.42 -6.44
CA ILE A 43 -6.71 -1.48 -5.95
C ILE A 43 -6.82 -0.16 -6.74
N ARG A 44 -7.04 0.97 -6.06
CA ARG A 44 -7.08 2.30 -6.67
C ARG A 44 -6.60 3.37 -5.70
N SER A 45 -5.71 4.28 -6.09
CA SER A 45 -5.26 5.35 -5.19
C SER A 45 -6.27 6.50 -5.03
N TRP A 46 -7.05 6.80 -6.09
CA TRP A 46 -8.07 7.86 -6.18
C TRP A 46 -7.57 9.32 -5.98
N TYR A 47 -6.36 9.53 -5.47
CA TYR A 47 -5.75 10.85 -5.23
C TYR A 47 -5.78 11.80 -6.45
N ALA A 48 -5.39 11.30 -7.62
CA ALA A 48 -5.41 12.10 -8.86
C ALA A 48 -6.83 12.49 -9.29
N THR A 49 -7.83 11.66 -8.98
CA THR A 49 -9.23 11.93 -9.30
C THR A 49 -9.84 12.98 -8.37
N VAL A 50 -9.47 12.97 -7.09
CA VAL A 50 -9.99 13.93 -6.10
C VAL A 50 -9.15 15.20 -5.96
N GLY A 51 -7.95 15.25 -6.55
CA GLY A 51 -7.07 16.42 -6.51
C GLY A 51 -6.23 16.54 -5.24
N PHE A 52 -5.99 15.43 -4.54
CA PHE A 52 -5.14 15.41 -3.34
C PHE A 52 -3.74 14.88 -3.64
N ALA A 53 -2.75 15.39 -2.90
CA ALA A 53 -1.42 14.79 -2.88
C ALA A 53 -1.50 13.39 -2.23
N PRO A 54 -0.74 12.40 -2.74
CA PRO A 54 -0.62 11.09 -2.09
C PRO A 54 -0.12 11.20 -0.64
N ASP A 55 -0.74 10.47 0.27
CA ASP A 55 -0.28 10.30 1.65
C ASP A 55 0.20 8.85 1.90
N GLY A 56 0.50 8.49 3.15
CA GLY A 56 0.79 7.10 3.52
C GLY A 56 2.10 6.53 2.98
N GLY A 57 2.97 7.34 2.38
CA GLY A 57 4.30 6.92 1.94
C GLY A 57 4.32 5.89 0.80
N TRP A 58 3.16 5.51 0.25
CA TRP A 58 3.09 4.47 -0.78
C TRP A 58 3.77 4.89 -2.09
N THR A 59 3.94 6.19 -2.36
CA THR A 59 4.72 6.68 -3.50
C THR A 59 6.21 6.37 -3.40
N ALA A 60 6.74 6.18 -2.18
CA ALA A 60 8.11 5.74 -1.95
C ALA A 60 8.24 4.20 -2.03
N LEU A 61 7.20 3.47 -1.60
CA LEU A 61 7.21 2.01 -1.51
C LEU A 61 6.84 1.32 -2.84
N LEU A 62 5.81 1.82 -3.52
CA LEU A 62 5.24 1.21 -4.72
C LEU A 62 6.25 0.98 -5.86
N PRO A 63 7.20 1.91 -6.15
CA PRO A 63 8.22 1.68 -7.16
C PRO A 63 9.10 0.46 -6.89
N GLY A 64 9.30 0.07 -5.64
CA GLY A 64 10.05 -1.14 -5.27
C GLY A 64 9.31 -2.44 -5.61
N VAL A 65 7.98 -2.38 -5.71
CA VAL A 65 7.13 -3.56 -5.99
C VAL A 65 6.87 -3.73 -7.49
N ILE A 66 6.55 -2.63 -8.18
CA ILE A 66 6.10 -2.70 -9.59
C ILE A 66 7.00 -1.94 -10.58
N GLY A 67 8.07 -1.32 -10.09
CA GLY A 67 8.98 -0.49 -10.88
C GLY A 67 8.48 0.95 -11.08
N ARG A 68 9.42 1.90 -11.18
CA ARG A 68 9.15 3.35 -11.30
C ARG A 68 8.26 3.78 -12.46
N ARG A 69 8.24 3.04 -13.58
CA ARG A 69 7.42 3.41 -14.75
C ARG A 69 5.95 2.98 -14.59
N ARG A 70 5.69 1.97 -13.75
CA ARG A 70 4.34 1.45 -13.53
C ARG A 70 3.68 2.08 -12.29
N ALA A 71 4.49 2.43 -11.29
CA ALA A 71 4.09 3.22 -10.13
C ALA A 71 3.69 4.63 -10.54
#